data_AF-A0AAJ2L5U6-F1
#
_entry.id   AF-A0AAJ2L5U6-F1
#
_cell.length_a   1.000
_cell.length_b   1.000
_cell.length_c   1.000
_cell.angle_alpha   90.00
_cell.angle_beta   90.00
_cell.angle_gamma   90.00
#
_symmetry.space_group_name_H-M   'P 1'
#
loop_
_entity.id
_entity.type
_entity.pdbx_description
1 polymer ?
#
loop_
_entity_poly.entity_id
_entity_poly.type
_entity_poly.pdbx_seq_one_letter_code
_entity_poly.pdbx_strand_id
1 'polypeptide(L)'
;MDRRTLLTSIAAAAAGSACTAKDAGSEKTGRPTLAIDSDGPGRWRIRSWELRENAWHPRIARATRTGAGVEVSGPIDAADRAKVVARLGA
;
A
#
# COMPACT_ATOMS: atom_id res chain seq x y z
N MET A 1 13.27 -6.46 46.42
CA MET A 1 12.24 -6.32 45.37
C MET A 1 12.25 -4.88 44.93
N ASP A 2 13.02 -4.61 43.88
CA ASP A 2 13.37 -3.26 43.43
C ASP A 2 12.47 -2.81 42.28
N ARG A 3 11.92 -1.61 42.48
CA ARG A 3 10.76 -1.01 41.80
C ARG A 3 11.16 0.01 40.73
N ARG A 4 12.25 -0.25 40.00
CA ARG A 4 12.91 0.82 39.21
C ARG A 4 13.38 0.46 37.80
N THR A 5 12.73 -0.47 37.10
CA THR A 5 13.06 -0.69 35.68
C THR A 5 11.86 -1.09 34.82
N LEU A 6 10.74 -0.37 34.97
CA LEU A 6 9.64 -0.39 34.01
C LEU A 6 9.63 0.95 33.27
N LEU A 7 10.27 1.01 32.10
CA LEU A 7 10.01 1.92 30.98
C LEU A 7 11.21 1.88 30.03
N THR A 8 11.18 1.01 29.02
CA THR A 8 11.85 1.26 27.73
C THR A 8 11.23 0.32 26.68
N SER A 9 10.41 0.93 25.83
CA SER A 9 10.27 0.65 24.40
C SER A 9 9.51 -0.59 23.94
N ILE A 10 8.23 -0.33 23.68
CA ILE A 10 7.38 -0.93 22.65
C ILE A 10 8.17 -1.08 21.34
N ALA A 11 8.48 -2.31 20.94
CA ALA A 11 8.88 -2.65 19.59
C ALA A 11 7.70 -3.36 18.93
N ALA A 12 7.07 -2.66 17.99
CA ALA A 12 5.96 -3.15 17.18
C ALA A 12 6.38 -4.38 16.36
N ALA A 13 5.71 -5.50 16.59
CA ALA A 13 5.69 -6.63 15.67
C ALA A 13 4.27 -6.77 15.12
N ALA A 14 4.00 -6.05 14.03
CA ALA A 14 2.80 -6.23 13.22
C ALA A 14 3.23 -6.54 11.80
N ALA A 15 3.16 -7.82 11.42
CA ALA A 15 2.97 -8.25 10.04
C ALA A 15 2.41 -9.68 10.06
N GLY A 16 1.08 -9.75 10.15
CA GLY A 16 0.33 -10.98 9.91
C GLY A 16 0.24 -11.30 8.42
N SER A 17 -0.03 -12.58 8.16
CA SER A 17 -0.49 -13.19 6.91
C SER A 17 0.41 -13.11 5.68
N ALA A 18 1.21 -14.17 5.53
CA ALA A 18 1.49 -14.74 4.23
C ALA A 18 0.20 -15.32 3.62
N CYS A 19 -0.38 -14.61 2.65
CA CYS A 19 -1.26 -15.21 1.65
C CYS A 19 -0.68 -14.91 0.27
N THR A 20 -0.14 -15.96 -0.33
CA THR A 20 0.25 -16.06 -1.74
C THR A 20 -0.85 -15.55 -2.66
N ALA A 21 -0.62 -14.42 -3.32
CA ALA A 21 -1.36 -14.03 -4.52
C ALA A 21 -0.40 -14.15 -5.71
N LYS A 22 -0.58 -15.25 -6.44
CA LYS A 22 0.13 -15.59 -7.67
C LYS A 22 -0.49 -14.80 -8.83
N ASP A 23 0.38 -14.22 -9.66
CA ASP A 23 0.18 -13.72 -11.02
C ASP A 23 -0.81 -12.56 -11.25
N ALA A 24 -0.24 -11.38 -11.54
CA ALA A 24 -0.86 -10.43 -12.47
C ALA A 24 0.18 -9.46 -13.06
N GLY A 25 0.83 -9.92 -14.14
CA GLY A 25 1.40 -9.07 -15.21
C GLY A 25 2.83 -8.62 -14.97
N SER A 26 3.79 -9.30 -15.62
CA SER A 26 5.19 -8.92 -15.80
C SER A 26 5.73 -8.05 -14.65
N GLU A 27 5.78 -8.65 -13.46
CA GLU A 27 6.42 -8.05 -12.30
C GLU A 27 7.91 -7.95 -12.66
N LYS A 28 8.30 -6.79 -13.21
CA LYS A 28 9.71 -6.44 -13.43
C LYS A 28 10.47 -6.85 -12.17
N THR A 29 11.39 -7.79 -12.32
CA THR A 29 12.06 -8.47 -11.20
C THR A 29 12.49 -7.46 -10.13
N GLY A 30 12.06 -7.68 -8.88
CA GLY A 30 12.38 -6.80 -7.75
C GLY A 30 11.50 -5.55 -7.59
N ARG A 31 10.40 -5.40 -8.35
CA ARG A 31 9.42 -4.34 -8.11
C ARG A 31 8.80 -4.47 -6.71
N PRO A 32 8.82 -3.42 -5.88
CA PRO A 32 8.14 -3.47 -4.60
C PRO A 32 6.60 -3.55 -4.78
N THR A 33 5.93 -4.22 -3.85
CA THR A 33 4.49 -4.47 -3.93
C THR A 33 3.67 -3.18 -3.81
N LEU A 34 2.55 -3.13 -4.53
CA LEU A 34 1.53 -2.09 -4.39
C LEU A 34 0.95 -2.11 -2.97
N ALA A 35 1.13 -1.02 -2.23
CA ALA A 35 0.55 -0.85 -0.90
C ALA A 35 -0.68 0.06 -0.96
N ILE A 36 -1.73 -0.32 -0.24
CA ILE A 36 -2.97 0.45 -0.09
C ILE A 36 -3.26 0.53 1.41
N ASP A 37 -3.02 1.70 1.98
CA ASP A 37 -3.17 1.97 3.41
C ASP A 37 -4.43 2.80 3.65
N SER A 38 -5.21 2.48 4.68
CA SER A 38 -6.36 3.31 5.06
C SER A 38 -5.89 4.63 5.68
N ASP A 39 -6.41 5.76 5.17
CA ASP A 39 -6.11 7.15 5.63
C ASP A 39 -7.35 7.81 6.27
N GLY A 40 -8.37 7.01 6.56
CA GLY A 40 -9.64 7.43 7.16
C GLY A 40 -10.86 6.80 6.49
N PRO A 41 -12.08 7.12 6.96
CA PRO A 41 -13.31 6.57 6.41
C PRO A 41 -13.42 6.84 4.90
N GLY A 42 -13.46 5.78 4.10
CA GLY A 42 -13.55 5.87 2.64
C GLY A 42 -12.36 6.56 1.97
N ARG A 43 -11.20 6.64 2.62
CA ARG A 43 -9.98 7.25 2.06
C ARG A 43 -8.79 6.32 2.22
N TRP A 44 -7.98 6.25 1.17
CA TRP A 44 -6.79 5.41 1.16
C TRP A 44 -5.60 6.16 0.57
N ARG A 45 -4.42 5.87 1.12
CA ARG A 45 -3.14 6.23 0.54
C ARG A 45 -2.62 5.04 -0.26
N ILE A 46 -2.19 5.30 -1.49
CA ILE A 46 -1.68 4.27 -2.39
C ILE A 46 -0.20 4.53 -2.64
N ARG A 47 0.62 3.50 -2.50
CA ARG A 47 2.04 3.52 -2.86
C ARG A 47 2.28 2.57 -4.02
N SER A 48 2.37 3.16 -5.20
CA SER A 48 2.78 2.52 -6.46
C SER A 48 4.29 2.70 -6.65
N TRP A 49 4.88 1.94 -7.56
CA TRP A 49 6.32 2.03 -7.86
C TRP A 49 6.56 2.18 -9.36
N GLU A 50 7.50 3.04 -9.71
CA GLU A 50 7.96 3.27 -11.08
C GLU A 50 9.48 3.07 -11.14
N LEU A 51 9.95 2.40 -12.18
CA LEU A 51 11.38 2.21 -12.41
C LEU A 51 11.92 3.44 -13.13
N ARG A 52 12.82 4.19 -12.47
CA ARG A 52 13.56 5.32 -13.06
C ARG A 52 15.03 5.15 -12.74
N GLU A 53 15.91 5.40 -13.71
CA GLU A 53 17.37 5.35 -13.51
C GLU A 53 17.83 4.03 -12.85
N ASN A 54 17.20 2.91 -13.25
CA ASN A 54 17.46 1.57 -12.70
C ASN A 54 17.16 1.42 -11.19
N ALA A 55 16.39 2.33 -10.60
CA ALA A 55 15.93 2.30 -9.23
C ALA A 55 14.39 2.39 -9.14
N TRP A 56 13.82 1.79 -8.10
CA TRP A 56 12.37 1.86 -7.86
C TRP A 56 12.04 3.11 -7.06
N HIS A 57 11.24 4.00 -7.67
CA HIS A 57 10.78 5.22 -7.04
C HIS A 57 9.30 5.09 -6.65
N PRO A 58 8.93 5.50 -5.42
CA PRO A 58 7.55 5.45 -4.99
C PRO A 58 6.76 6.56 -5.68
N ARG A 59 5.58 6.22 -6.19
CA ARG A 59 4.54 7.17 -6.61
C ARG A 59 3.40 7.08 -5.62
N ILE A 60 3.10 8.22 -5.00
CA ILE A 60 2.04 8.30 -4.00
C ILE A 60 0.79 8.86 -4.65
N ALA A 61 -0.25 8.04 -4.66
CA ALA A 61 -1.60 8.41 -5.06
C ALA A 61 -2.54 8.33 -3.87
N ARG A 62 -3.76 8.85 -4.03
CA ARG A 62 -4.83 8.70 -3.05
C ARG A 62 -6.06 8.12 -3.72
N ALA A 63 -6.82 7.33 -2.98
CA ALA A 63 -8.15 6.91 -3.36
C ALA A 63 -9.18 7.45 -2.38
N THR A 64 -10.36 7.78 -2.89
CA THR A 64 -11.52 8.18 -2.10
C THR A 64 -12.74 7.42 -2.60
N ARG A 65 -13.56 6.91 -1.69
CA ARG A 65 -14.86 6.32 -2.01
C ARG A 65 -15.87 7.45 -2.17
N THR A 66 -16.53 7.47 -3.31
CA THR A 66 -17.59 8.41 -3.67
C THR A 66 -18.89 7.64 -3.85
N GLY A 67 -20.01 8.35 -4.05
CA GLY A 67 -21.30 7.70 -4.35
C GLY A 67 -21.31 6.93 -5.67
N ALA A 68 -20.35 7.18 -6.56
CA ALA A 68 -20.22 6.51 -7.86
C ALA A 68 -19.18 5.39 -7.89
N GLY A 69 -18.43 5.16 -6.80
CA GLY A 69 -17.40 4.13 -6.72
C GLY A 69 -16.11 4.63 -6.07
N VAL A 70 -14.96 4.19 -6.58
CA VAL A 70 -13.65 4.60 -6.08
C VAL A 70 -12.96 5.52 -7.08
N GLU A 71 -12.66 6.74 -6.64
CA GLU A 71 -11.90 7.71 -7.41
C GLU A 71 -10.44 7.68 -6.95
N VAL A 72 -9.50 7.58 -7.91
CA VAL A 72 -8.07 7.57 -7.64
C VAL A 72 -7.43 8.85 -8.20
N SER A 73 -6.80 9.64 -7.34
CA SER A 73 -6.11 10.88 -7.68
C SER A 73 -4.59 10.76 -7.50
N GLY A 74 -3.84 11.47 -8.34
CA GLY A 74 -2.37 11.52 -8.28
C GLY A 74 -1.64 10.50 -9.16
N PRO A 75 -0.30 10.49 -9.07
CA PRO A 75 0.57 9.68 -9.93
C PRO A 75 0.52 8.20 -9.53
N ILE A 76 0.04 7.35 -10.44
CA ILE A 76 -0.06 5.90 -10.29
C ILE A 76 0.05 5.24 -11.66
N ASP A 77 0.66 4.06 -11.71
CA ASP A 77 0.66 3.24 -12.92
C ASP A 77 -0.76 2.78 -13.29
N ALA A 78 -1.06 2.65 -14.59
CA ALA A 78 -2.40 2.29 -15.04
C ALA A 78 -2.84 0.88 -14.57
N ALA A 79 -1.91 -0.08 -14.54
CA ALA A 79 -2.20 -1.43 -14.04
C ALA A 79 -2.42 -1.43 -12.53
N ASP A 80 -1.64 -0.64 -11.78
CA ASP A 80 -1.85 -0.49 -10.33
C ASP A 80 -3.18 0.21 -10.04
N ARG A 81 -3.57 1.23 -10.82
CA ARG A 81 -4.87 1.90 -10.70
C ARG A 81 -6.02 0.91 -10.88
N ALA A 82 -5.97 0.04 -11.88
CA ALA A 82 -6.99 -0.98 -12.09
C ALA A 82 -7.08 -1.95 -10.89
N LYS A 83 -5.92 -2.36 -10.32
CA LYS A 83 -5.86 -3.19 -9.11
C LYS A 83 -6.48 -2.49 -7.90
N VAL A 84 -6.23 -1.19 -7.71
CA VAL A 84 -6.83 -0.39 -6.63
C VAL A 84 -8.35 -0.36 -6.77
N VAL A 85 -8.86 -0.03 -7.96
CA VAL A 85 -10.31 0.05 -8.21
C VAL A 85 -10.96 -1.31 -8.02
N ALA A 86 -10.34 -2.40 -8.49
CA ALA A 86 -10.88 -3.75 -8.30
C ALA A 86 -10.92 -4.17 -6.82
N ARG A 87 -9.88 -3.82 -6.03
CA ARG A 87 -9.81 -4.17 -4.59
C ARG A 87 -10.73 -3.33 -3.72
N LEU A 88 -10.87 -2.05 -4.02
CA LEU A 88 -11.62 -1.10 -3.22
C LEU A 88 -13.03 -0.84 -3.74
N GLY A 89 -13.36 -1.27 -4.96
CA GLY A 89 -14.66 -1.03 -5.61
C GLY A 89 -15.70 -2.12 -5.35
N ALA A 90 -15.29 -3.27 -4.80
CA ALA A 90 -16.19 -4.29 -4.26
C ALA A 90 -16.86 -3.81 -2.96
#